data_AF-A0A942K5D1-F1
#
_entry.id   AF-A0A942K5D1-F1
#
_cell.length_a   1.000
_cell.length_b   1.000
_cell.length_c   1.000
_cell.angle_alpha   90.00
_cell.angle_beta   90.00
_cell.angle_gamma   90.00
#
_symmetry.space_group_name_H-M   'P 1'
#
loop_
_entity.id
_entity.type
_entity.pdbx_description
1 polymer ?
#
loop_
_entity_poly.entity_id
_entity_poly.type
_entity_poly.pdbx_seq_one_letter_code
_entity_poly.pdbx_strand_id
1 'polypeptide(L)'
;EKLVKFASIMNENQRASGRGGTGCVMGSKNLKAIVMVGEFANRPRPHDKDGFKEADKRALATILDPKNVTAPTKRDKGNWRKPLPGSGGLSTFGTNVLMNITNAIGALPGKNSQLASFFDAEKVSGEVIRDTILVDEPTCHACPVACKKEVEFTYQGNTIRTESYEYETAWALGPNCFHGDRDAVAYMLYLCNEFGLDTIETGNACSVLMEATEKGYLNGQAAEGIAWGDAERQAEAIRKIALRQGIGDQIAEGPAHFAAAIGHPEISMSVKGQSIPAYDPRGLKGMGIAYATSNRGACHLRAYTPASEILGVPEKTDPLAWQGKGKLTKLLQDVHAFSDSLDLCKFSAFAEGAQEYADQYATFVGVPGFGPEEVLKTGERIYNLERHYNHLAGVAKGRDTLPERFLKEPSTSQGSLGQVCEFEPMLKEYYEARGWVGGVAPEAKLRELGIL
;
A
#
# COMPACT_ATOMS: atom_id res chain seq x y z
N GLU A 1 19.94 -7.36 -7.14
CA GLU A 1 21.19 -8.13 -7.33
C GLU A 1 21.24 -9.39 -6.48
N LYS A 2 21.13 -9.29 -5.15
CA LYS A 2 21.14 -10.44 -4.24
C LYS A 2 19.85 -11.27 -4.24
N LEU A 3 18.92 -11.01 -5.15
CA LEU A 3 17.67 -11.79 -5.32
C LEU A 3 16.80 -11.88 -4.04
N VAL A 4 16.80 -10.87 -3.17
CA VAL A 4 15.84 -10.76 -2.07
C VAL A 4 14.43 -10.77 -2.67
N LYS A 5 13.52 -11.62 -2.16
CA LYS A 5 12.21 -11.90 -2.80
C LYS A 5 11.28 -10.69 -2.85
N PHE A 6 11.51 -9.71 -1.98
CA PHE A 6 10.80 -8.45 -1.91
C PHE A 6 11.69 -7.25 -2.27
N ALA A 7 12.68 -7.47 -3.14
CA ALA A 7 13.44 -6.37 -3.73
C ALA A 7 12.56 -5.55 -4.69
N SER A 8 12.71 -4.24 -4.59
CA SER A 8 12.03 -3.20 -5.36
C SER A 8 12.86 -2.77 -6.58
N ILE A 9 12.20 -2.16 -7.56
CA ILE A 9 12.89 -1.30 -8.54
C ILE A 9 12.78 0.14 -8.06
N MET A 10 13.92 0.80 -7.88
CA MET A 10 13.99 2.21 -7.46
C MET A 10 14.30 3.11 -8.66
N ASN A 11 13.75 4.33 -8.67
CA ASN A 11 14.19 5.39 -9.58
C ASN A 11 15.07 6.44 -8.85
N GLU A 12 15.64 7.38 -9.61
CA GLU A 12 16.58 8.40 -9.11
C GLU A 12 16.01 9.29 -7.99
N ASN A 13 14.68 9.42 -7.89
CA ASN A 13 13.98 10.25 -6.90
C ASN A 13 13.36 9.39 -5.79
N GLN A 14 14.01 8.28 -5.44
CA GLN A 14 13.60 7.35 -4.38
C GLN A 14 12.12 6.94 -4.49
N ARG A 15 11.65 6.67 -5.72
CA ARG A 15 10.33 6.06 -5.99
C ARG A 15 10.48 4.58 -6.22
N ALA A 16 9.53 3.80 -5.73
CA ALA A 16 9.58 2.35 -5.77
C ALA A 16 8.47 1.75 -6.63
N SER A 17 8.83 0.85 -7.54
CA SER A 17 7.98 -0.30 -7.86
C SER A 17 8.22 -1.34 -6.77
N GLY A 18 7.51 -1.16 -5.65
CA GLY A 18 7.95 -1.71 -4.37
C GLY A 18 7.60 -3.18 -4.14
N ARG A 19 6.38 -3.60 -4.47
CA ARG A 19 5.83 -4.87 -3.98
C ARG A 19 5.86 -5.97 -5.03
N GLY A 20 5.98 -7.22 -4.56
CA GLY A 20 5.89 -8.42 -5.41
C GLY A 20 7.23 -8.86 -6.03
N GLY A 21 8.35 -8.28 -5.60
CA GLY A 21 9.68 -8.78 -5.99
C GLY A 21 10.10 -8.42 -7.40
N THR A 22 9.62 -7.32 -7.96
CA THR A 22 9.99 -6.86 -9.30
C THR A 22 11.50 -6.63 -9.43
N GLY A 23 12.16 -6.10 -8.38
CA GLY A 23 13.61 -5.95 -8.30
C GLY A 23 14.36 -7.29 -8.22
N CYS A 24 13.73 -8.33 -7.64
CA CYS A 24 14.27 -9.69 -7.65
C CYS A 24 14.31 -10.23 -9.09
N VAL A 25 13.20 -10.07 -9.82
CA VAL A 25 13.11 -10.49 -11.23
C VAL A 25 14.12 -9.73 -12.09
N MET A 26 14.21 -8.41 -11.93
CA MET A 26 15.19 -7.57 -12.63
C MET A 26 16.63 -8.03 -12.35
N GLY A 27 16.97 -8.27 -11.07
CA GLY A 27 18.27 -8.79 -10.67
C GLY A 27 18.58 -10.17 -11.23
N SER A 28 17.59 -11.07 -11.32
CA SER A 28 17.77 -12.41 -11.89
C SER A 28 18.17 -12.40 -13.37
N LYS A 29 17.90 -11.28 -14.06
CA LYS A 29 18.25 -11.05 -15.46
C LYS A 29 19.58 -10.30 -15.62
N ASN A 30 20.34 -10.10 -14.53
CA ASN A 30 21.55 -9.27 -14.51
C ASN A 30 21.32 -7.85 -15.07
N LEU A 31 20.09 -7.32 -14.95
CA LEU A 31 19.76 -5.98 -15.40
C LEU A 31 19.91 -5.02 -14.21
N LYS A 32 20.90 -4.12 -14.26
CA LYS A 32 21.16 -3.17 -13.17
C LYS A 32 20.23 -1.95 -13.21
N ALA A 33 20.04 -1.39 -14.39
CA ALA A 33 19.27 -0.17 -14.58
C ALA A 33 18.72 -0.09 -16.01
N ILE A 34 17.68 0.72 -16.18
CA ILE A 34 17.18 1.17 -17.48
C ILE A 34 17.24 2.70 -17.45
N VAL A 35 17.92 3.30 -18.42
CA VAL A 35 17.99 4.75 -18.59
C VAL A 35 17.15 5.12 -19.81
N MET A 36 16.20 6.03 -19.62
CA MET A 36 15.29 6.49 -20.66
C MET A 36 15.50 7.98 -20.88
N VAL A 37 15.79 8.38 -22.12
CA VAL A 37 15.88 9.78 -22.53
C VAL A 37 14.86 10.00 -23.64
N GLY A 38 13.90 10.89 -23.39
CA GLY A 38 12.85 11.22 -24.34
C GLY A 38 12.85 12.72 -24.66
N GLU A 39 12.59 13.06 -25.93
CA GLU A 39 12.37 14.43 -26.34
C GLU A 39 10.93 14.86 -26.06
N PHE A 40 10.74 15.97 -25.36
CA PHE A 40 9.40 16.48 -25.01
C PHE A 40 8.50 16.70 -26.24
N ALA A 41 9.10 17.03 -27.39
CA ALA A 41 8.38 17.23 -28.65
C ALA A 41 7.65 15.96 -29.12
N ASN A 42 8.17 14.77 -28.80
CA ASN A 42 7.68 13.47 -29.27
C ASN A 42 6.61 12.86 -28.37
N ARG A 43 6.15 13.59 -27.34
CA ARG A 43 5.08 13.09 -26.46
C ARG A 43 3.77 12.89 -27.23
N PRO A 44 3.00 11.83 -26.93
CA PRO A 44 1.66 11.64 -27.50
C PRO A 44 0.79 12.89 -27.31
N ARG A 45 -0.05 13.17 -28.30
CA ARG A 45 -0.98 14.30 -28.29
C ARG A 45 -2.41 13.78 -28.25
N PRO A 46 -3.33 14.47 -27.57
CA PRO A 46 -4.74 14.10 -27.60
C PRO A 46 -5.28 14.09 -29.02
N HIS A 47 -6.10 13.09 -29.35
CA HIS A 47 -6.85 13.03 -30.60
C HIS A 47 -7.83 14.21 -30.73
N ASP A 48 -8.59 14.50 -29.67
CA ASP A 48 -9.41 15.71 -29.54
C ASP A 48 -8.76 16.67 -28.53
N LYS A 49 -8.03 17.66 -29.05
CA LYS A 49 -7.28 18.61 -28.23
C LYS A 49 -8.18 19.48 -27.34
N ASP A 50 -9.30 19.96 -27.88
CA ASP A 50 -10.17 20.89 -27.15
C ASP A 50 -11.04 20.12 -26.15
N GLY A 51 -11.54 18.94 -26.55
CA GLY A 51 -12.23 18.02 -25.64
C GLY A 51 -11.35 17.59 -24.47
N PHE A 52 -10.09 17.21 -24.74
CA PHE A 52 -9.16 16.81 -23.68
C PHE A 52 -8.85 17.96 -22.73
N LYS A 53 -8.69 19.19 -23.25
CA LYS A 53 -8.46 20.37 -22.41
C LYS A 53 -9.61 20.59 -21.41
N GLU A 54 -10.86 20.42 -21.85
CA GLU A 54 -12.00 20.57 -20.95
C GLU A 54 -12.16 19.39 -19.99
N ALA A 55 -11.82 18.15 -20.41
CA ALA A 55 -11.79 16.98 -19.56
C ALA A 55 -10.73 17.12 -18.44
N ASP A 56 -9.49 17.48 -18.81
CA ASP A 56 -8.38 17.75 -17.89
C ASP A 56 -8.74 18.87 -16.90
N LYS A 57 -9.36 19.95 -17.37
CA LYS A 57 -9.82 21.03 -16.51
C LYS A 57 -10.84 20.57 -15.47
N ARG A 58 -11.77 19.67 -15.83
CA ARG A 58 -12.75 19.09 -14.88
C ARG A 58 -12.07 18.20 -13.85
N ALA A 59 -11.23 17.27 -14.30
CA ALA A 59 -10.44 16.39 -13.44
C ALA A 59 -9.56 17.18 -12.47
N LEU A 60 -8.86 18.21 -12.96
CA LEU A 60 -8.02 19.06 -12.13
C LEU A 60 -8.86 19.84 -11.11
N ALA A 61 -10.05 20.31 -11.48
CA ALA A 61 -10.93 21.02 -10.55
C ALA A 61 -11.40 20.12 -9.39
N THR A 62 -11.66 18.82 -9.62
CA THR A 62 -11.99 17.90 -8.52
C THR A 62 -10.79 17.66 -7.62
N ILE A 63 -9.60 17.43 -8.18
CA ILE A 63 -8.37 17.20 -7.41
C ILE A 63 -8.03 18.40 -6.51
N LEU A 64 -8.26 19.62 -7.02
CA LEU A 64 -7.97 20.88 -6.33
C LEU A 64 -9.08 21.35 -5.39
N ASP A 65 -10.25 20.69 -5.36
CA ASP A 65 -11.37 21.10 -4.49
C ASP A 65 -10.92 21.06 -3.01
N PRO A 66 -11.01 22.17 -2.26
CA PRO A 66 -10.63 22.23 -0.85
C PRO A 66 -11.35 21.24 0.08
N LYS A 67 -12.43 20.61 -0.37
CA LYS A 67 -13.13 19.53 0.36
C LYS A 67 -12.40 18.20 0.29
N ASN A 68 -11.55 17.99 -0.73
CA ASN A 68 -10.88 16.72 -0.96
C ASN A 68 -9.53 16.68 -0.26
N VAL A 69 -9.14 15.47 0.17
CA VAL A 69 -7.85 15.24 0.84
C VAL A 69 -6.64 15.55 -0.07
N THR A 70 -6.88 15.57 -1.39
CA THR A 70 -5.91 15.87 -2.46
C THR A 70 -5.63 17.36 -2.65
N ALA A 71 -6.41 18.24 -2.02
CA ALA A 71 -6.24 19.68 -2.18
C ALA A 71 -4.80 20.13 -1.84
N PRO A 72 -4.23 21.10 -2.57
CA PRO A 72 -2.87 21.57 -2.30
C PRO A 72 -2.78 22.32 -0.96
N THR A 73 -1.60 22.29 -0.34
CA THR A 73 -1.34 23.00 0.91
C THR A 73 -1.35 24.50 0.67
N LYS A 74 -2.13 25.24 1.47
CA LYS A 74 -2.04 26.70 1.56
C LYS A 74 -0.94 27.06 2.55
N ARG A 75 0.11 27.74 2.08
CA ARG A 75 1.32 28.01 2.86
C ARG A 75 1.32 29.40 3.48
N ASP A 76 1.78 29.47 4.72
CA ASP A 76 2.14 30.73 5.38
C ASP A 76 3.52 31.22 4.87
N LYS A 77 3.63 32.51 4.51
CA LYS A 77 4.88 33.08 3.96
C LYS A 77 6.00 33.21 5.00
N GLY A 78 5.68 33.24 6.28
CA GLY A 78 6.63 33.36 7.40
C GLY A 78 7.00 32.02 8.04
N ASN A 79 6.21 30.97 7.83
CA ASN A 79 6.53 29.61 8.25
C ASN A 79 5.97 28.58 7.25
N TRP A 80 6.80 28.15 6.30
CA TRP A 80 6.36 27.25 5.23
C TRP A 80 5.90 25.87 5.74
N ARG A 81 6.36 25.43 6.91
CA ARG A 81 5.90 24.20 7.57
C ARG A 81 4.51 24.38 8.19
N LYS A 82 4.05 25.60 8.50
CA LYS A 82 2.71 25.82 9.06
C LYS A 82 1.64 25.84 7.95
N PRO A 83 0.73 24.84 7.89
CA PRO A 83 -0.37 24.87 6.93
C PRO A 83 -1.44 25.88 7.36
N LEU A 84 -2.13 26.46 6.38
CA LEU A 84 -3.29 27.33 6.60
C LEU A 84 -4.62 26.54 6.50
N PRO A 85 -5.73 27.04 7.09
CA PRO A 85 -7.03 26.39 6.99
C PRO A 85 -7.47 26.11 5.54
N GLY A 86 -8.06 24.93 5.33
CA GLY A 86 -8.47 24.45 4.00
C GLY A 86 -7.31 23.96 3.13
N SER A 87 -6.22 23.49 3.74
CA SER A 87 -5.17 22.69 3.10
C SER A 87 -5.58 21.21 3.07
N GLY A 88 -5.28 20.48 1.99
CA GLY A 88 -5.54 19.05 1.93
C GLY A 88 -4.59 18.23 2.80
N GLY A 89 -5.07 17.07 3.28
CA GLY A 89 -4.29 16.21 4.17
C GLY A 89 -3.04 15.62 3.52
N LEU A 90 -3.14 15.18 2.25
CA LEU A 90 -2.03 14.55 1.52
C LEU A 90 -0.90 15.54 1.27
N SER A 91 -1.23 16.73 0.78
CA SER A 91 -0.25 17.78 0.53
C SER A 91 0.43 18.26 1.81
N THR A 92 -0.31 18.30 2.93
CA THR A 92 0.19 18.80 4.22
C THR A 92 1.03 17.76 4.96
N PHE A 93 0.53 16.56 5.17
CA PHE A 93 1.15 15.57 6.05
C PHE A 93 1.68 14.35 5.29
N GLY A 94 1.56 14.35 3.97
CA GLY A 94 1.81 13.19 3.14
C GLY A 94 0.74 12.13 3.34
N THR A 95 1.01 10.91 2.86
CA THR A 95 0.15 9.76 3.17
C THR A 95 0.10 9.49 4.68
N ASN A 96 1.15 9.89 5.41
CA ASN A 96 1.31 9.68 6.85
C ASN A 96 0.34 10.48 7.73
N VAL A 97 -0.57 11.27 7.12
CA VAL A 97 -1.79 11.77 7.77
C VAL A 97 -2.63 10.65 8.39
N LEU A 98 -2.48 9.42 7.90
CA LEU A 98 -3.26 8.26 8.34
C LEU A 98 -2.78 7.67 9.66
N MET A 99 -1.57 8.00 10.15
CA MET A 99 -1.00 7.38 11.34
C MET A 99 -1.89 7.56 12.57
N ASN A 100 -2.25 8.79 12.89
CA ASN A 100 -3.10 9.09 14.04
C ASN A 100 -4.54 8.61 13.84
N ILE A 101 -5.06 8.72 12.60
CA ILE A 101 -6.44 8.31 12.26
C ILE A 101 -6.61 6.80 12.48
N THR A 102 -5.75 5.99 11.86
CA THR A 102 -5.81 4.53 11.95
C THR A 102 -5.53 4.03 13.36
N ASN A 103 -4.64 4.70 14.10
CA ASN A 103 -4.40 4.39 15.51
C ASN A 103 -5.64 4.62 16.36
N ALA A 104 -6.30 5.76 16.20
CA ALA A 104 -7.46 6.16 17.00
C ALA A 104 -8.67 5.24 16.77
N ILE A 105 -8.92 4.83 15.53
CA ILE A 105 -10.02 3.91 15.20
C ILE A 105 -9.70 2.44 15.50
N GLY A 106 -8.52 2.14 16.04
CA GLY A 106 -8.10 0.76 16.35
C GLY A 106 -7.91 -0.08 15.08
N ALA A 107 -7.29 0.50 14.05
CA ALA A 107 -6.99 -0.17 12.79
C ALA A 107 -5.51 -0.07 12.38
N LEU A 108 -4.60 0.31 13.28
CA LEU A 108 -3.16 0.38 13.03
C LEU A 108 -2.49 -0.88 13.60
N PRO A 109 -2.04 -1.85 12.78
CA PRO A 109 -1.43 -3.05 13.30
C PRO A 109 -0.18 -2.75 14.13
N GLY A 110 -0.13 -3.23 15.37
CA GLY A 110 1.00 -3.07 16.27
C GLY A 110 1.55 -4.43 16.68
N LYS A 111 2.87 -4.52 16.83
CA LYS A 111 3.55 -5.74 17.31
C LYS A 111 3.17 -6.98 16.47
N ASN A 112 3.43 -6.93 15.16
CA ASN A 112 3.02 -7.96 14.19
C ASN A 112 1.51 -8.26 14.20
N SER A 113 0.68 -7.21 14.29
CA SER A 113 -0.79 -7.32 14.40
C SER A 113 -1.31 -8.03 15.66
N GLN A 114 -0.50 -8.24 16.69
CA GLN A 114 -1.03 -8.68 18.00
C GLN A 114 -1.96 -7.61 18.60
N LEU A 115 -1.71 -6.34 18.27
CA LEU A 115 -2.52 -5.18 18.63
C LEU A 115 -3.05 -4.48 17.37
N ALA A 116 -4.12 -3.73 17.50
CA ALA A 116 -4.69 -2.89 16.42
C ALA A 116 -4.50 -1.38 16.68
N SER A 117 -3.62 -1.04 17.63
CA SER A 117 -3.18 0.32 17.92
C SER A 117 -1.81 0.27 18.61
N PHE A 118 -1.07 1.38 18.56
CA PHE A 118 0.21 1.56 19.24
C PHE A 118 0.23 2.89 19.99
N PHE A 119 0.62 2.86 21.26
CA PHE A 119 0.53 4.02 22.16
C PHE A 119 1.40 5.21 21.71
N ASP A 120 2.52 4.93 21.06
CA ASP A 120 3.51 5.93 20.63
C ASP A 120 3.44 6.24 19.12
N ALA A 121 2.34 5.85 18.44
CA ALA A 121 2.20 6.03 16.99
C ALA A 121 2.33 7.49 16.54
N GLU A 122 1.91 8.44 17.38
CA GLU A 122 2.01 9.88 17.10
C GLU A 122 3.44 10.33 16.82
N LYS A 123 4.44 9.73 17.48
CA LYS A 123 5.87 10.11 17.31
C LYS A 123 6.39 9.90 15.89
N VAL A 124 5.73 9.06 15.11
CA VAL A 124 6.05 8.79 13.70
C VAL A 124 4.94 9.25 12.76
N SER A 125 4.02 10.12 13.21
CA SER A 125 2.91 10.65 12.42
C SER A 125 3.33 11.76 11.46
N GLY A 126 2.53 12.00 10.40
CA GLY A 126 2.81 13.05 9.42
C GLY A 126 2.90 14.45 10.04
N GLU A 127 2.15 14.70 11.11
CA GLU A 127 2.16 15.92 11.91
C GLU A 127 3.53 16.13 12.58
N VAL A 128 4.04 15.12 13.30
CA VAL A 128 5.35 15.19 13.95
C VAL A 128 6.46 15.33 12.92
N ILE A 129 6.44 14.53 11.84
CA ILE A 129 7.45 14.62 10.77
C ILE A 129 7.51 16.04 10.19
N ARG A 130 6.35 16.64 9.90
CA ARG A 130 6.23 17.99 9.36
C ARG A 130 6.84 19.03 10.29
N ASP A 131 6.55 18.96 11.58
CA ASP A 131 7.01 19.95 12.54
C ASP A 131 8.51 19.82 12.84
N THR A 132 9.07 18.61 12.70
CA THR A 132 10.44 18.34 13.12
C THR A 132 11.43 18.21 11.96
N ILE A 133 11.34 17.15 11.15
CA ILE A 133 12.43 16.71 10.27
C ILE A 133 12.14 16.91 8.78
N LEU A 134 10.95 17.41 8.41
CA LEU A 134 10.59 17.71 7.03
C LEU A 134 11.44 18.85 6.45
N VAL A 135 12.19 18.60 5.39
CA VAL A 135 13.03 19.62 4.73
C VAL A 135 12.54 20.00 3.34
N ASP A 136 11.83 19.11 2.63
CA ASP A 136 11.26 19.41 1.32
C ASP A 136 9.99 18.59 1.03
N GLU A 137 9.22 19.04 0.03
CA GLU A 137 7.98 18.43 -0.45
C GLU A 137 8.02 18.25 -1.98
N PRO A 138 8.91 17.38 -2.49
CA PRO A 138 9.08 17.16 -3.93
C PRO A 138 7.80 16.58 -4.56
N THR A 139 7.65 16.71 -5.88
CA THR A 139 6.44 16.27 -6.58
C THR A 139 6.71 15.17 -7.59
N CYS A 140 5.68 14.36 -7.89
CA CYS A 140 5.71 13.55 -9.11
C CYS A 140 5.53 14.45 -10.34
N HIS A 141 5.87 13.95 -11.52
CA HIS A 141 5.64 14.66 -12.77
C HIS A 141 4.16 15.11 -12.88
N ALA A 142 3.96 16.38 -13.23
CA ALA A 142 2.65 17.02 -13.43
C ALA A 142 1.66 16.95 -12.24
N CYS A 143 2.10 16.54 -11.04
CA CYS A 143 1.20 16.31 -9.93
C CYS A 143 0.88 17.62 -9.16
N PRO A 144 -0.40 17.99 -9.03
CA PRO A 144 -0.81 19.17 -8.27
C PRO A 144 -0.93 18.92 -6.75
N VAL A 145 -0.88 17.67 -6.29
CA VAL A 145 -1.13 17.28 -4.88
C VAL A 145 0.11 17.47 -4.01
N ALA A 146 1.32 17.24 -4.52
CA ALA A 146 2.57 17.37 -3.75
C ALA A 146 2.61 16.57 -2.41
N CYS A 147 2.22 15.30 -2.45
CA CYS A 147 2.13 14.47 -1.24
C CYS A 147 3.47 14.03 -0.63
N LYS A 148 4.58 14.01 -1.40
CA LYS A 148 5.84 13.44 -0.92
C LYS A 148 6.46 14.32 0.17
N LYS A 149 7.21 13.66 1.05
CA LYS A 149 7.97 14.27 2.15
C LYS A 149 9.42 13.83 2.05
N GLU A 150 10.33 14.79 1.99
CA GLU A 150 11.76 14.62 2.20
C GLU A 150 12.13 15.03 3.62
N VAL A 151 12.88 14.17 4.30
CA VAL A 151 13.28 14.37 5.69
C VAL A 151 14.80 14.45 5.83
N GLU A 152 15.26 15.28 6.76
CA GLU A 152 16.66 15.35 7.20
C GLU A 152 16.73 15.08 8.70
N PHE A 153 17.58 14.15 9.12
CA PHE A 153 17.70 13.70 10.49
C PHE A 153 19.15 13.30 10.80
N THR A 154 19.48 13.22 12.09
CA THR A 154 20.81 12.78 12.54
C THR A 154 20.70 11.38 13.11
N TYR A 155 21.45 10.43 12.56
CA TYR A 155 21.53 9.06 13.05
C TYR A 155 22.98 8.67 13.27
N GLN A 156 23.32 8.23 14.49
CA GLN A 156 24.68 7.85 14.89
C GLN A 156 25.75 8.90 14.50
N GLY A 157 25.42 10.19 14.66
CA GLY A 157 26.31 11.32 14.38
C GLY A 157 26.37 11.77 12.92
N ASN A 158 25.64 11.13 12.00
CA ASN A 158 25.60 11.50 10.59
C ASN A 158 24.27 12.16 10.23
N THR A 159 24.32 13.31 9.54
CA THR A 159 23.13 13.94 8.93
C THR A 159 22.80 13.22 7.63
N ILE A 160 21.56 12.73 7.51
CA ILE A 160 21.09 11.94 6.36
C ILE A 160 19.83 12.60 5.81
N ARG A 161 19.70 12.59 4.48
CA ARG A 161 18.47 12.94 3.78
C ARG A 161 17.89 11.72 3.08
N THR A 162 16.58 11.57 3.19
CA THR A 162 15.84 10.59 2.39
C THR A 162 14.43 11.09 2.16
N GLU A 163 13.86 10.69 1.03
CA GLU A 163 12.53 11.04 0.61
C GLU A 163 11.57 9.85 0.67
N SER A 164 10.29 10.13 0.38
CA SER A 164 9.22 9.13 0.39
C SER A 164 8.97 8.57 1.80
N TYR A 165 8.94 9.44 2.81
CA TYR A 165 8.46 9.10 4.15
C TYR A 165 6.94 8.91 4.13
N GLU A 166 6.52 7.74 3.63
CA GLU A 166 5.12 7.36 3.46
C GLU A 166 4.56 6.68 4.71
N TYR A 167 3.23 6.70 4.87
CA TYR A 167 2.49 6.06 5.95
C TYR A 167 2.86 4.58 6.16
N GLU A 168 2.85 3.81 5.08
CA GLU A 168 3.13 2.38 5.11
C GLU A 168 4.55 2.09 5.58
N THR A 169 5.52 2.90 5.15
CA THR A 169 6.90 2.84 5.60
C THR A 169 7.01 3.16 7.08
N ALA A 170 6.40 4.26 7.51
CA ALA A 170 6.44 4.71 8.90
C ALA A 170 5.84 3.67 9.85
N TRP A 171 4.72 3.05 9.44
CA TRP A 171 4.08 1.96 10.16
C TRP A 171 4.96 0.70 10.20
N ALA A 172 5.36 0.20 9.04
CA ALA A 172 6.00 -1.11 8.91
C ALA A 172 7.33 -1.17 9.67
N LEU A 173 8.10 -0.08 9.60
CA LEU A 173 9.41 0.03 10.22
C LEU A 173 9.37 0.57 11.65
N GLY A 174 8.19 0.96 12.18
CA GLY A 174 8.03 1.53 13.52
C GLY A 174 6.97 0.79 14.34
N PRO A 175 5.70 1.25 14.39
CA PRO A 175 4.62 0.64 15.17
C PRO A 175 4.45 -0.87 14.98
N ASN A 176 4.61 -1.41 13.76
CA ASN A 176 4.52 -2.85 13.53
C ASN A 176 5.63 -3.63 14.25
N CYS A 177 6.80 -3.00 14.41
CA CYS A 177 7.98 -3.47 15.15
C CYS A 177 8.03 -2.97 16.61
N PHE A 178 6.93 -2.35 17.08
CA PHE A 178 6.70 -1.92 18.46
C PHE A 178 7.64 -0.81 18.99
N HIS A 179 8.04 0.15 18.14
CA HIS A 179 8.69 1.39 18.58
C HIS A 179 8.18 2.62 17.82
N GLY A 180 8.37 3.80 18.41
CA GLY A 180 8.04 5.10 17.83
C GLY A 180 9.27 5.99 17.57
N ASP A 181 10.46 5.39 17.43
CA ASP A 181 11.69 6.13 17.12
C ASP A 181 11.68 6.64 15.68
N ARG A 182 11.34 7.93 15.53
CA ARG A 182 11.27 8.65 14.27
C ARG A 182 12.55 8.60 13.45
N ASP A 183 13.70 8.82 14.09
CA ASP A 183 14.97 8.95 13.40
C ASP A 183 15.49 7.57 12.99
N ALA A 184 15.23 6.53 13.78
CA ALA A 184 15.50 5.15 13.39
C ALA A 184 14.61 4.72 12.20
N VAL A 185 13.32 5.07 12.19
CA VAL A 185 12.43 4.79 11.05
C VAL A 185 12.93 5.49 9.78
N ALA A 186 13.33 6.76 9.87
CA ALA A 186 13.90 7.49 8.74
C ALA A 186 15.21 6.87 8.25
N TYR A 187 16.05 6.37 9.17
CA TYR A 187 17.26 5.64 8.82
C TYR A 187 16.98 4.32 8.10
N MET A 188 16.00 3.56 8.57
CA MET A 188 15.61 2.29 7.94
C MET A 188 14.96 2.50 6.57
N LEU A 189 14.20 3.58 6.38
CA LEU A 189 13.73 4.01 5.05
C LEU A 189 14.92 4.30 4.13
N TYR A 190 15.91 5.06 4.59
CA TYR A 190 17.12 5.32 3.82
C TYR A 190 17.79 4.00 3.38
N LEU A 191 17.96 3.04 4.29
CA LEU A 191 18.50 1.71 3.94
C LEU A 191 17.64 0.98 2.90
N CYS A 192 16.32 1.00 3.03
CA CYS A 192 15.43 0.35 2.06
C CYS A 192 15.52 1.01 0.68
N ASN A 193 15.66 2.33 0.62
CA ASN A 193 15.85 3.05 -0.63
C ASN A 193 17.19 2.71 -1.30
N GLU A 194 18.28 2.68 -0.53
CA GLU A 194 19.62 2.38 -1.04
C GLU A 194 19.77 0.93 -1.52
N PHE A 195 19.18 -0.02 -0.78
CA PHE A 195 19.22 -1.44 -1.14
C PHE A 195 18.13 -1.86 -2.13
N GLY A 196 17.13 -1.00 -2.36
CA GLY A 196 15.96 -1.31 -3.18
C GLY A 196 15.12 -2.43 -2.56
N LEU A 197 14.56 -2.20 -1.37
CA LEU A 197 13.71 -3.14 -0.64
C LEU A 197 12.28 -2.59 -0.46
N ASP A 198 11.29 -3.47 -0.47
CA ASP A 198 9.92 -3.14 -0.05
C ASP A 198 9.89 -2.84 1.45
N THR A 199 9.53 -1.63 1.85
CA THR A 199 9.48 -1.23 3.28
C THR A 199 8.40 -1.99 4.04
N ILE A 200 7.26 -2.30 3.40
CA ILE A 200 6.17 -3.07 4.01
C ILE A 200 6.65 -4.47 4.33
N GLU A 201 7.25 -5.14 3.35
CA GLU A 201 7.70 -6.51 3.51
C GLU A 201 8.92 -6.62 4.44
N THR A 202 9.81 -5.64 4.40
CA THR A 202 10.95 -5.52 5.30
C THR A 202 10.50 -5.36 6.75
N GLY A 203 9.55 -4.48 7.02
CA GLY A 203 8.99 -4.30 8.36
C GLY A 203 8.27 -5.55 8.87
N ASN A 204 7.48 -6.21 8.03
CA ASN A 204 6.85 -7.49 8.39
C ASN A 204 7.88 -8.62 8.62
N ALA A 205 8.97 -8.65 7.85
CA ALA A 205 10.06 -9.60 8.05
C ALA A 205 10.72 -9.41 9.43
N CYS A 206 10.98 -8.16 9.81
CA CYS A 206 11.49 -7.83 11.13
C CYS A 206 10.49 -8.16 12.24
N SER A 207 9.20 -7.86 12.06
CA SER A 207 8.17 -8.14 13.07
C SER A 207 7.96 -9.65 13.29
N VAL A 208 8.04 -10.46 12.23
CA VAL A 208 8.04 -11.93 12.33
C VAL A 208 9.28 -12.42 13.08
N LEU A 209 10.47 -11.87 12.80
CA LEU A 209 11.69 -12.22 13.53
C LEU A 209 11.58 -11.83 15.02
N MET A 210 10.97 -10.69 15.34
CA MET A 210 10.74 -10.27 16.72
C MET A 210 9.75 -11.19 17.44
N GLU A 211 8.64 -11.58 16.82
CA GLU A 211 7.69 -12.54 17.40
C GLU A 211 8.32 -13.92 17.59
N ALA A 212 9.10 -14.39 16.61
CA ALA A 212 9.85 -15.65 16.73
C ALA A 212 10.91 -15.59 17.84
N THR A 213 11.56 -14.45 18.05
CA THR A 213 12.52 -14.24 19.14
C THR A 213 11.81 -14.31 20.50
N GLU A 214 10.72 -13.55 20.66
CA GLU A 214 9.92 -13.52 21.89
C GLU A 214 9.39 -14.91 22.27
N LYS A 215 8.98 -15.71 21.29
CA LYS A 215 8.43 -17.06 21.49
C LYS A 215 9.49 -18.16 21.53
N GLY A 216 10.77 -17.84 21.29
CA GLY A 216 11.86 -18.83 21.27
C GLY A 216 11.86 -19.77 20.05
N TYR A 217 11.28 -19.35 18.93
CA TYR A 217 11.08 -20.17 17.71
C TYR A 217 12.30 -20.21 16.77
N LEU A 218 13.41 -19.56 17.12
CA LEU A 218 14.59 -19.46 16.26
C LEU A 218 15.49 -20.71 16.22
N ASN A 219 15.04 -21.85 16.78
CA ASN A 219 15.66 -23.17 16.60
C ASN A 219 17.21 -23.18 16.75
N GLY A 220 17.74 -22.53 17.79
CA GLY A 220 19.18 -22.46 18.06
C GLY A 220 19.89 -21.21 17.54
N GLN A 221 19.21 -20.33 16.79
CA GLN A 221 19.73 -19.05 16.28
C GLN A 221 19.32 -17.84 17.15
N ALA A 222 19.02 -18.06 18.43
CA ALA A 222 18.52 -17.00 19.33
C ALA A 222 19.45 -15.76 19.42
N ALA A 223 20.75 -15.94 19.23
CA ALA A 223 21.72 -14.83 19.22
C ALA A 223 21.49 -13.84 18.06
N GLU A 224 20.90 -14.30 16.95
CA GLU A 224 20.54 -13.47 15.79
C GLU A 224 19.12 -12.88 15.90
N GLY A 225 18.41 -13.17 16.99
CA GLY A 225 17.09 -12.63 17.26
C GLY A 225 17.09 -11.12 17.55
N ILE A 226 15.90 -10.54 17.50
CA ILE A 226 15.65 -9.11 17.74
C ILE A 226 14.53 -8.99 18.77
N ALA A 227 14.74 -8.19 19.82
CA ALA A 227 13.68 -7.89 20.77
C ALA A 227 12.70 -6.86 20.19
N TRP A 228 11.44 -6.89 20.63
CA TRP A 228 10.47 -5.85 20.28
C TRP A 228 10.99 -4.46 20.61
N GLY A 229 10.90 -3.55 19.65
CA GLY A 229 11.36 -2.16 19.79
C GLY A 229 12.87 -1.94 19.75
N ASP A 230 13.69 -2.98 19.51
CA ASP A 230 15.14 -2.83 19.31
C ASP A 230 15.44 -2.30 17.89
N ALA A 231 15.33 -0.98 17.74
CA ALA A 231 15.46 -0.29 16.46
C ALA A 231 16.87 -0.38 15.86
N GLU A 232 17.92 -0.49 16.69
CA GLU A 232 19.29 -0.63 16.22
C GLU A 232 19.52 -2.02 15.58
N ARG A 233 19.11 -3.09 16.27
CA ARG A 233 19.17 -4.44 15.70
C ARG A 233 18.26 -4.61 14.50
N GLN A 234 17.11 -3.94 14.47
CA GLN A 234 16.24 -3.92 13.30
C GLN A 234 16.96 -3.32 12.08
N ALA A 235 17.62 -2.16 12.23
CA ALA A 235 18.41 -1.56 11.15
C ALA A 235 19.60 -2.44 10.72
N GLU A 236 20.24 -3.16 11.63
CA GLU A 236 21.26 -4.16 11.29
C GLU A 236 20.67 -5.32 10.48
N ALA A 237 19.51 -5.84 10.88
CA ALA A 237 18.84 -6.93 10.19
C ALA A 237 18.45 -6.57 8.76
N ILE A 238 18.01 -5.33 8.51
CA ILE A 238 17.74 -4.83 7.15
C ILE A 238 18.98 -4.95 6.25
N ARG A 239 20.17 -4.58 6.76
CA ARG A 239 21.42 -4.74 6.00
C ARG A 239 21.74 -6.22 5.75
N LYS A 240 21.56 -7.07 6.76
CA LYS A 240 21.77 -8.52 6.63
C LYS A 240 20.81 -9.16 5.62
N ILE A 241 19.56 -8.71 5.57
CA ILE A 241 18.56 -9.13 4.58
C ILE A 241 19.03 -8.71 3.18
N ALA A 242 19.35 -7.43 2.98
CA ALA A 242 19.78 -6.90 1.70
C ALA A 242 21.01 -7.63 1.13
N LEU A 243 21.94 -8.00 2.02
CA LEU A 243 23.19 -8.65 1.68
C LEU A 243 23.13 -10.19 1.76
N ARG A 244 22.00 -10.76 2.19
CA ARG A 244 21.81 -12.20 2.48
C ARG A 244 22.90 -12.77 3.39
N GLN A 245 23.00 -12.26 4.60
CA GLN A 245 24.00 -12.64 5.60
C GLN A 245 23.37 -13.20 6.88
N GLY A 246 23.87 -14.33 7.37
CA GLY A 246 23.36 -14.98 8.58
C GLY A 246 21.86 -15.27 8.47
N ILE A 247 21.09 -14.98 9.52
CA ILE A 247 19.62 -15.08 9.52
C ILE A 247 18.97 -14.22 8.42
N GLY A 248 19.65 -13.16 7.96
CA GLY A 248 19.17 -12.31 6.88
C GLY A 248 19.00 -13.04 5.54
N ASP A 249 19.76 -14.11 5.28
CA ASP A 249 19.55 -14.93 4.07
C ASP A 249 18.21 -15.68 4.11
N GLN A 250 17.85 -16.23 5.26
CA GLN A 250 16.59 -16.93 5.45
C GLN A 250 15.40 -15.97 5.36
N ILE A 251 15.53 -14.78 5.98
CA ILE A 251 14.48 -13.77 6.00
C ILE A 251 14.30 -13.10 4.63
N ALA A 252 15.36 -13.03 3.81
CA ALA A 252 15.28 -12.53 2.44
C ALA A 252 14.34 -13.33 1.52
N GLU A 253 13.91 -14.53 1.93
CA GLU A 253 12.86 -15.32 1.27
C GLU A 253 11.43 -14.78 1.51
N GLY A 254 11.30 -13.81 2.42
CA GLY A 254 10.04 -13.15 2.77
C GLY A 254 9.40 -13.71 4.05
N PRO A 255 8.51 -12.93 4.70
CA PRO A 255 8.00 -13.25 6.03
C PRO A 255 7.26 -14.59 6.09
N ALA A 256 6.44 -14.88 5.08
CA ALA A 256 5.68 -16.12 5.00
C ALA A 256 6.56 -17.37 4.86
N HIS A 257 7.59 -17.32 4.00
CA HIS A 257 8.50 -18.45 3.82
C HIS A 257 9.38 -18.65 5.05
N PHE A 258 9.89 -17.57 5.64
CA PHE A 258 10.69 -17.66 6.85
C PHE A 258 9.89 -18.24 8.02
N ALA A 259 8.69 -17.74 8.28
CA ALA A 259 7.81 -18.25 9.34
C ALA A 259 7.48 -19.74 9.14
N ALA A 260 7.19 -20.16 7.91
CA ALA A 260 6.96 -21.57 7.59
C ALA A 260 8.22 -22.43 7.78
N ALA A 261 9.39 -21.93 7.39
CA ALA A 261 10.66 -22.66 7.49
C ALA A 261 11.08 -22.93 8.95
N ILE A 262 10.74 -22.02 9.87
CA ILE A 262 10.96 -22.22 11.32
C ILE A 262 9.85 -23.02 12.00
N GLY A 263 8.83 -23.48 11.25
CA GLY A 263 7.74 -24.33 11.74
C GLY A 263 6.51 -23.58 12.28
N HIS A 264 6.46 -22.26 12.11
CA HIS A 264 5.46 -21.39 12.72
C HIS A 264 4.79 -20.46 11.69
N PRO A 265 4.12 -20.97 10.65
CA PRO A 265 3.49 -20.14 9.62
C PRO A 265 2.42 -19.19 10.17
N GLU A 266 1.84 -19.48 11.33
CA GLU A 266 0.79 -18.69 11.98
C GLU A 266 1.24 -17.29 12.43
N ILE A 267 2.54 -17.06 12.61
CA ILE A 267 3.06 -15.73 12.98
C ILE A 267 3.24 -14.82 11.77
N SER A 268 3.08 -15.32 10.54
CA SER A 268 3.15 -14.50 9.33
C SER A 268 1.78 -13.89 9.00
N MET A 269 1.69 -12.56 9.02
CA MET A 269 0.49 -11.83 8.61
C MET A 269 0.48 -11.63 7.08
N SER A 270 0.34 -12.73 6.32
CA SER A 270 0.42 -12.69 4.85
C SER A 270 -0.76 -13.39 4.16
N VAL A 271 -1.10 -12.91 2.96
CA VAL A 271 -2.06 -13.55 2.04
C VAL A 271 -1.36 -13.81 0.71
N LYS A 272 -1.45 -15.06 0.24
CA LYS A 272 -0.75 -15.54 -0.97
C LYS A 272 0.77 -15.24 -0.95
N GLY A 273 1.38 -15.29 0.24
CA GLY A 273 2.82 -15.08 0.42
C GLY A 273 3.27 -13.62 0.47
N GLN A 274 2.35 -12.64 0.36
CA GLN A 274 2.64 -11.22 0.52
C GLN A 274 2.01 -10.70 1.82
N SER A 275 2.77 -9.96 2.61
CA SER A 275 2.38 -9.48 3.93
C SER A 275 1.37 -8.36 3.86
N ILE A 276 0.58 -8.23 4.92
CA ILE A 276 -0.40 -7.16 5.01
C ILE A 276 0.29 -5.79 5.11
N PRO A 277 -0.33 -4.76 4.52
CA PRO A 277 -0.08 -3.35 4.81
C PRO A 277 -0.64 -2.86 6.15
N ALA A 278 -0.55 -1.55 6.40
CA ALA A 278 -0.83 -0.85 7.66
C ALA A 278 -2.31 -0.76 8.10
N TYR A 279 -3.20 -1.66 7.68
CA TYR A 279 -4.61 -1.63 8.08
C TYR A 279 -5.04 -2.94 8.70
N ASP A 280 -5.41 -2.90 9.98
CA ASP A 280 -5.90 -4.08 10.70
C ASP A 280 -7.36 -4.38 10.30
N PRO A 281 -7.65 -5.55 9.70
CA PRO A 281 -9.00 -5.91 9.27
C PRO A 281 -10.04 -6.00 10.39
N ARG A 282 -9.62 -6.02 11.66
CA ARG A 282 -10.53 -5.97 12.81
C ARG A 282 -11.12 -4.58 13.01
N GLY A 283 -10.38 -3.53 12.66
CA GLY A 283 -10.82 -2.13 12.69
C GLY A 283 -11.26 -1.57 11.33
N LEU A 284 -10.93 -2.25 10.22
CA LEU A 284 -11.32 -1.88 8.86
C LEU A 284 -11.74 -3.13 8.06
N LYS A 285 -13.02 -3.53 8.13
CA LYS A 285 -13.49 -4.81 7.56
C LYS A 285 -13.24 -4.93 6.07
N GLY A 286 -13.41 -3.83 5.32
CA GLY A 286 -13.19 -3.80 3.88
C GLY A 286 -11.78 -4.23 3.49
N MET A 287 -10.78 -3.91 4.32
CA MET A 287 -9.42 -4.32 4.05
C MET A 287 -9.20 -5.82 4.18
N GLY A 288 -9.95 -6.51 5.05
CA GLY A 288 -9.91 -7.97 5.14
C GLY A 288 -10.26 -8.64 3.82
N ILE A 289 -11.39 -8.28 3.21
CA ILE A 289 -11.79 -8.87 1.93
C ILE A 289 -10.90 -8.38 0.77
N ALA A 290 -10.40 -7.14 0.81
CA ALA A 290 -9.47 -6.62 -0.18
C ALA A 290 -8.13 -7.39 -0.17
N TYR A 291 -7.57 -7.69 1.00
CA TYR A 291 -6.37 -8.51 1.13
C TYR A 291 -6.59 -9.93 0.64
N ALA A 292 -7.68 -10.56 1.08
CA ALA A 292 -8.00 -11.93 0.74
C ALA A 292 -8.11 -12.14 -0.78
N THR A 293 -8.71 -11.19 -1.49
CA THR A 293 -9.10 -11.36 -2.90
C THR A 293 -8.13 -10.73 -3.90
N SER A 294 -7.21 -9.87 -3.44
CA SER A 294 -6.21 -9.21 -4.29
C SER A 294 -5.43 -10.21 -5.16
N ASN A 295 -5.35 -9.90 -6.46
CA ASN A 295 -4.64 -10.70 -7.46
C ASN A 295 -3.11 -10.74 -7.26
N ARG A 296 -2.53 -9.91 -6.39
CA ARG A 296 -1.07 -9.89 -6.12
C ARG A 296 -0.68 -10.27 -4.69
N GLY A 297 -1.62 -10.84 -3.93
CA GLY A 297 -1.47 -11.03 -2.47
C GLY A 297 -1.91 -9.81 -1.66
N ALA A 298 -1.77 -9.85 -0.33
CA ALA A 298 -2.33 -8.82 0.56
C ALA A 298 -1.84 -7.42 0.18
N CYS A 299 -2.71 -6.59 -0.40
CA CYS A 299 -2.34 -5.24 -0.84
C CYS A 299 -3.54 -4.30 -0.77
N HIS A 300 -3.33 -3.11 -0.18
CA HIS A 300 -4.36 -2.10 0.00
C HIS A 300 -4.67 -1.32 -1.28
N LEU A 301 -3.74 -1.21 -2.22
CA LEU A 301 -3.95 -0.39 -3.44
C LEU A 301 -4.76 -1.08 -4.53
N ARG A 302 -5.07 -2.38 -4.42
CA ARG A 302 -5.95 -3.04 -5.39
C ARG A 302 -7.42 -2.75 -5.11
N ALA A 303 -7.79 -2.53 -3.84
CA ALA A 303 -9.08 -1.96 -3.45
C ALA A 303 -8.85 -1.16 -2.17
N TYR A 304 -8.74 0.16 -2.28
CA TYR A 304 -8.46 1.01 -1.13
C TYR A 304 -9.76 1.35 -0.38
N THR A 305 -10.33 0.38 0.32
CA THR A 305 -11.57 0.57 1.10
C THR A 305 -11.50 1.65 2.19
N PRO A 306 -10.33 2.03 2.75
CA PRO A 306 -10.23 3.18 3.65
C PRO A 306 -10.72 4.49 3.03
N ALA A 307 -10.72 4.62 1.70
CA ALA A 307 -11.36 5.77 1.04
C ALA A 307 -12.85 5.88 1.43
N SER A 308 -13.59 4.79 1.45
CA SER A 308 -15.01 4.79 1.87
C SER A 308 -15.15 4.77 3.38
N GLU A 309 -14.34 3.96 4.06
CA GLU A 309 -14.46 3.68 5.49
C GLU A 309 -14.00 4.84 6.37
N ILE A 310 -13.05 5.65 5.88
CA ILE A 310 -12.49 6.81 6.57
C ILE A 310 -12.95 8.10 5.88
N LEU A 311 -12.62 8.27 4.59
CA LEU A 311 -12.80 9.54 3.87
C LEU A 311 -14.24 9.77 3.36
N GLY A 312 -15.02 8.71 3.20
CA GLY A 312 -16.37 8.76 2.66
C GLY A 312 -16.46 8.78 1.13
N VAL A 313 -15.45 8.27 0.43
CA VAL A 313 -15.37 8.23 -1.04
C VAL A 313 -15.42 6.78 -1.55
N PRO A 314 -16.32 6.41 -2.47
CA PRO A 314 -17.37 7.26 -3.07
C PRO A 314 -18.56 7.53 -2.13
N GLU A 315 -18.72 6.71 -1.10
CA GLU A 315 -19.73 6.88 -0.05
C GLU A 315 -19.16 6.50 1.31
N LYS A 316 -19.68 7.09 2.39
CA LYS A 316 -19.26 6.77 3.75
C LYS A 316 -19.86 5.45 4.19
N THR A 317 -19.01 4.50 4.55
CA THR A 317 -19.41 3.23 5.17
C THR A 317 -18.82 3.11 6.57
N ASP A 318 -19.49 2.34 7.43
CA ASP A 318 -19.00 2.02 8.77
C ASP A 318 -17.76 1.10 8.65
N PRO A 319 -16.60 1.46 9.20
CA PRO A 319 -15.40 0.62 9.16
C PRO A 319 -15.53 -0.71 9.92
N LEU A 320 -16.46 -0.82 10.88
CA LEU A 320 -16.68 -2.03 11.69
C LEU A 320 -17.80 -2.94 11.15
N ALA A 321 -18.61 -2.48 10.19
CA ALA A 321 -19.63 -3.30 9.56
C ALA A 321 -19.07 -4.10 8.38
N TRP A 322 -19.39 -5.38 8.28
CA TRP A 322 -18.92 -6.22 7.17
C TRP A 322 -19.84 -6.19 5.94
N GLN A 323 -21.12 -5.86 6.13
CA GLN A 323 -22.14 -5.92 5.09
C GLN A 323 -21.81 -4.95 3.94
N GLY A 324 -21.92 -5.43 2.71
CA GLY A 324 -21.66 -4.64 1.51
C GLY A 324 -20.17 -4.44 1.19
N LYS A 325 -19.24 -4.82 2.08
CA LYS A 325 -17.80 -4.66 1.85
C LYS A 325 -17.28 -5.50 0.69
N GLY A 326 -17.91 -6.66 0.43
CA GLY A 326 -17.60 -7.45 -0.77
C GLY A 326 -17.91 -6.68 -2.06
N LYS A 327 -19.07 -6.02 -2.14
CA LYS A 327 -19.48 -5.21 -3.30
C LYS A 327 -18.62 -3.97 -3.47
N LEU A 328 -18.34 -3.26 -2.36
CA LEU A 328 -17.43 -2.11 -2.34
C LEU A 328 -16.05 -2.49 -2.87
N THR A 329 -15.51 -3.63 -2.42
CA THR A 329 -14.19 -4.12 -2.84
C THR A 329 -14.16 -4.41 -4.34
N LYS A 330 -15.19 -5.07 -4.89
CA LYS A 330 -15.33 -5.30 -6.34
C LYS A 330 -15.32 -3.97 -7.11
N LEU A 331 -16.15 -3.01 -6.70
CA LEU A 331 -16.26 -1.71 -7.33
C LEU A 331 -14.90 -0.99 -7.37
N LEU A 332 -14.24 -0.90 -6.21
CA LEU A 332 -12.93 -0.24 -6.13
C LEU A 332 -11.90 -0.96 -6.98
N GLN A 333 -11.84 -2.30 -6.95
CA GLN A 333 -10.91 -3.05 -7.80
C GLN A 333 -11.08 -2.77 -9.29
N ASP A 334 -12.33 -2.65 -9.76
CA ASP A 334 -12.58 -2.35 -11.17
C ASP A 334 -12.12 -0.93 -11.54
N VAL A 335 -12.53 0.07 -10.76
CA VAL A 335 -12.08 1.46 -10.97
C VAL A 335 -10.55 1.55 -10.91
N HIS A 336 -9.94 0.88 -9.93
CA HIS A 336 -8.50 0.93 -9.71
C HIS A 336 -7.71 0.20 -10.80
N ALA A 337 -8.23 -0.89 -11.37
CA ALA A 337 -7.61 -1.59 -12.48
C ALA A 337 -7.62 -0.74 -13.76
N PHE A 338 -8.72 -0.01 -14.01
CA PHE A 338 -8.76 0.95 -15.11
C PHE A 338 -7.78 2.12 -14.88
N SER A 339 -7.80 2.73 -13.68
CA SER A 339 -6.92 3.86 -13.38
C SER A 339 -5.43 3.49 -13.45
N ASP A 340 -5.07 2.27 -13.03
CA ASP A 340 -3.70 1.73 -13.17
C ASP A 340 -3.29 1.56 -14.64
N SER A 341 -4.24 1.29 -15.54
CA SER A 341 -3.97 1.15 -16.98
C SER A 341 -3.78 2.50 -17.68
N LEU A 342 -4.29 3.59 -17.10
CA LEU A 342 -3.98 4.96 -17.51
C LEU A 342 -2.64 5.46 -16.96
N ASP A 343 -2.04 4.73 -16.02
CA ASP A 343 -0.86 5.15 -15.23
C ASP A 343 -1.08 6.48 -14.47
N LEU A 344 -2.33 6.72 -14.02
CA LEU A 344 -2.66 7.84 -13.14
C LEU A 344 -2.41 7.49 -11.67
N CYS A 345 -1.92 8.47 -10.90
CA CYS A 345 -1.67 8.28 -9.47
C CYS A 345 -2.96 7.92 -8.74
N LYS A 346 -2.90 6.89 -7.88
CA LYS A 346 -4.09 6.36 -7.18
C LYS A 346 -4.84 7.39 -6.32
N PHE A 347 -4.15 8.43 -5.84
CA PHE A 347 -4.80 9.49 -5.07
C PHE A 347 -5.79 10.32 -5.89
N SER A 348 -5.73 10.27 -7.23
CA SER A 348 -6.77 10.87 -8.05
C SER A 348 -8.15 10.24 -7.78
N ALA A 349 -8.22 8.95 -7.44
CA ALA A 349 -9.47 8.26 -7.11
C ALA A 349 -10.11 8.74 -5.79
N PHE A 350 -9.44 9.62 -5.04
CA PHE A 350 -10.03 10.29 -3.87
C PHE A 350 -10.77 11.58 -4.26
N ALA A 351 -10.78 11.95 -5.54
CA ALA A 351 -11.40 13.17 -6.05
C ALA A 351 -12.15 12.94 -7.38
N GLU A 352 -11.59 12.13 -8.27
CA GLU A 352 -12.15 11.76 -9.57
C GLU A 352 -13.03 10.51 -9.48
N GLY A 353 -14.08 10.47 -10.30
CA GLY A 353 -14.91 9.29 -10.53
C GLY A 353 -14.71 8.69 -11.92
N ALA A 354 -15.56 7.71 -12.26
CA ALA A 354 -15.50 7.04 -13.56
C ALA A 354 -15.78 7.97 -14.74
N GLN A 355 -16.54 9.06 -14.54
CA GLN A 355 -16.81 10.04 -15.60
C GLN A 355 -15.56 10.84 -15.95
N GLU A 356 -14.83 11.35 -14.96
CA GLU A 356 -13.61 12.14 -15.19
C GLU A 356 -12.56 11.28 -15.92
N TYR A 357 -12.41 10.01 -15.54
CA TYR A 357 -11.51 9.09 -16.23
C TYR A 357 -11.96 8.78 -17.67
N ALA A 358 -13.27 8.56 -17.88
CA ALA A 358 -13.81 8.30 -19.21
C ALA A 358 -13.57 9.49 -20.15
N ASP A 359 -13.87 10.72 -19.70
CA ASP A 359 -13.71 11.95 -20.48
C ASP A 359 -12.25 12.15 -20.92
N GLN A 360 -11.30 11.98 -20.00
CA GLN A 360 -9.87 12.09 -20.30
C GLN A 360 -9.41 11.02 -21.30
N TYR A 361 -9.78 9.74 -21.08
CA TYR A 361 -9.39 8.65 -21.96
C TYR A 361 -9.99 8.80 -23.37
N ALA A 362 -11.30 9.05 -23.46
CA ALA A 362 -12.04 9.13 -24.71
C ALA A 362 -11.49 10.24 -25.61
N THR A 363 -11.21 11.41 -25.04
CA THR A 363 -10.70 12.57 -25.78
C THR A 363 -9.22 12.44 -26.12
N PHE A 364 -8.41 11.80 -25.26
CA PHE A 364 -6.99 11.59 -25.56
C PHE A 364 -6.78 10.54 -26.65
N VAL A 365 -7.46 9.39 -26.54
CA VAL A 365 -7.28 8.26 -27.46
C VAL A 365 -8.13 8.40 -28.73
N GLY A 366 -9.25 9.11 -28.66
CA GLY A 366 -10.19 9.27 -29.77
C GLY A 366 -11.17 8.11 -29.87
N VAL A 367 -11.81 7.74 -28.76
CA VAL A 367 -12.82 6.67 -28.68
C VAL A 367 -14.19 7.28 -28.34
N PRO A 368 -14.99 7.71 -29.34
CA PRO A 368 -16.28 8.33 -29.10
C PRO A 368 -17.24 7.37 -28.38
N GLY A 369 -18.00 7.90 -27.42
CA GLY A 369 -19.00 7.13 -26.68
C GLY A 369 -18.43 6.27 -25.55
N PHE A 370 -17.13 6.33 -25.26
CA PHE A 370 -16.55 5.68 -24.08
C PHE A 370 -16.96 6.44 -22.81
N GLY A 371 -17.76 5.80 -21.94
CA GLY A 371 -18.32 6.41 -20.74
C GLY A 371 -17.94 5.70 -19.44
N PRO A 372 -18.59 6.07 -18.32
CA PRO A 372 -18.35 5.48 -17.00
C PRO A 372 -18.56 3.96 -16.94
N GLU A 373 -19.51 3.43 -17.70
CA GLU A 373 -19.78 1.98 -17.72
C GLU A 373 -18.62 1.22 -18.38
N GLU A 374 -18.03 1.77 -19.43
CA GLU A 374 -16.87 1.22 -20.11
C GLU A 374 -15.61 1.25 -19.24
N VAL A 375 -15.45 2.26 -18.39
CA VAL A 375 -14.41 2.30 -17.34
C VAL A 375 -14.54 1.08 -16.44
N LEU A 376 -15.72 0.88 -15.85
CA LEU A 376 -15.98 -0.22 -14.94
C LEU A 376 -15.84 -1.58 -15.63
N LYS A 377 -16.40 -1.74 -16.82
CA LYS A 377 -16.31 -2.98 -17.60
C LYS A 377 -14.88 -3.32 -18.01
N THR A 378 -14.08 -2.31 -18.35
CA THR A 378 -12.66 -2.49 -18.70
C THR A 378 -11.84 -2.88 -17.47
N GLY A 379 -12.08 -2.22 -16.33
CA GLY A 379 -11.51 -2.60 -15.05
C GLY A 379 -11.84 -4.04 -14.66
N GLU A 380 -13.11 -4.43 -14.78
CA GLU A 380 -13.58 -5.79 -14.51
C GLU A 380 -12.93 -6.83 -15.43
N ARG A 381 -12.75 -6.50 -16.71
CA ARG A 381 -12.01 -7.33 -17.67
C ARG A 381 -10.56 -7.53 -17.24
N ILE A 382 -9.84 -6.45 -16.91
CA ILE A 382 -8.45 -6.52 -16.46
C ILE A 382 -8.32 -7.39 -15.22
N TYR A 383 -9.18 -7.16 -14.22
CA TYR A 383 -9.12 -7.89 -12.95
C TYR A 383 -9.42 -9.39 -13.13
N ASN A 384 -10.35 -9.75 -14.03
CA ASN A 384 -10.64 -11.14 -14.36
C ASN A 384 -9.52 -11.78 -15.20
N LEU A 385 -8.85 -11.01 -16.07
CA LEU A 385 -7.69 -11.49 -16.84
C LEU A 385 -6.54 -11.84 -15.91
N GLU A 386 -6.20 -10.95 -14.98
CA GLU A 386 -5.21 -11.21 -13.93
C GLU A 386 -5.60 -12.44 -13.08
N ARG A 387 -6.88 -12.54 -12.70
CA ARG A 387 -7.38 -13.69 -11.91
C ARG A 387 -7.25 -15.00 -12.69
N HIS A 388 -7.59 -14.98 -13.98
CA HIS A 388 -7.44 -16.14 -14.85
C HIS A 388 -5.97 -16.54 -15.00
N TYR A 389 -5.08 -15.57 -15.22
CA TYR A 389 -3.63 -15.82 -15.24
C TYR A 389 -3.15 -16.47 -13.94
N ASN A 390 -3.59 -15.98 -12.78
CA ASN A 390 -3.22 -16.56 -11.49
C ASN A 390 -3.64 -18.03 -11.36
N HIS A 391 -4.83 -18.40 -11.84
CA HIS A 391 -5.26 -19.79 -11.86
C HIS A 391 -4.40 -20.65 -12.80
N LEU A 392 -4.05 -20.14 -13.99
CA LEU A 392 -3.12 -20.81 -14.90
C LEU A 392 -1.72 -20.97 -14.27
N ALA A 393 -1.29 -20.00 -13.47
CA ALA A 393 -0.04 -20.02 -12.71
C ALA A 393 -0.09 -20.88 -11.44
N GLY A 394 -1.20 -21.58 -11.18
CA GLY A 394 -1.32 -22.56 -10.10
C GLY A 394 -1.91 -22.02 -8.78
N VAL A 395 -2.50 -20.82 -8.76
CA VAL A 395 -3.27 -20.36 -7.60
C VAL A 395 -4.56 -21.19 -7.50
N ALA A 396 -4.56 -22.12 -6.54
CA ALA A 396 -5.67 -23.04 -6.32
C ALA A 396 -6.95 -22.33 -5.85
N LYS A 397 -8.09 -23.01 -6.02
CA LYS A 397 -9.36 -22.66 -5.39
C LYS A 397 -9.20 -22.58 -3.86
N GLY A 398 -9.88 -21.63 -3.21
CA GLY A 398 -9.82 -21.48 -1.75
C GLY A 398 -8.56 -20.80 -1.21
N ARG A 399 -7.75 -20.17 -2.07
CA ARG A 399 -6.56 -19.38 -1.68
C ARG A 399 -6.87 -17.92 -1.33
N ASP A 400 -8.13 -17.51 -1.37
CA ASP A 400 -8.57 -16.26 -0.77
C ASP A 400 -8.89 -16.53 0.69
N THR A 401 -7.95 -16.16 1.56
CA THR A 401 -8.03 -16.38 3.02
C THR A 401 -7.41 -15.18 3.74
N LEU A 402 -7.51 -15.18 5.06
CA LEU A 402 -6.81 -14.26 5.96
C LEU A 402 -6.02 -15.05 7.01
N PRO A 403 -4.95 -14.46 7.59
CA PRO A 403 -4.33 -14.99 8.80
C PRO A 403 -5.35 -15.24 9.92
N GLU A 404 -5.23 -16.37 10.61
CA GLU A 404 -6.22 -16.78 11.63
C GLU A 404 -6.40 -15.75 12.74
N ARG A 405 -5.34 -15.01 13.06
CA ARG A 405 -5.35 -13.91 14.04
C ARG A 405 -6.50 -12.94 13.78
N PHE A 406 -6.72 -12.52 12.53
CA PHE A 406 -7.81 -11.60 12.21
C PHE A 406 -9.19 -12.22 12.31
N LEU A 407 -9.30 -13.55 12.21
CA LEU A 407 -10.57 -14.28 12.23
C LEU A 407 -10.97 -14.72 13.64
N LYS A 408 -9.99 -14.96 14.52
CA LYS A 408 -10.19 -15.63 15.81
C LYS A 408 -9.76 -14.82 17.03
N GLU A 409 -8.84 -13.85 16.89
CA GLU A 409 -8.32 -13.07 18.02
C GLU A 409 -8.98 -11.67 18.03
N PRO A 410 -9.96 -11.42 18.92
CA PRO A 410 -10.63 -10.13 18.99
C PRO A 410 -9.65 -9.00 19.32
N SER A 411 -9.81 -7.86 18.68
CA SER A 411 -9.00 -6.68 18.97
C SER A 411 -9.21 -6.22 20.43
N THR A 412 -8.13 -5.82 21.06
CA THR A 412 -8.10 -5.23 22.42
C THR A 412 -7.99 -3.71 22.40
N SER A 413 -7.88 -3.11 21.21
CA SER A 413 -7.75 -1.66 21.01
C SER A 413 -9.10 -0.97 21.10
N GLN A 414 -9.16 0.20 21.75
CA GLN A 414 -10.42 0.88 22.06
C GLN A 414 -11.35 1.11 20.85
N GLY A 415 -10.81 1.54 19.70
CA GLY A 415 -11.61 1.86 18.51
C GLY A 415 -12.19 0.63 17.79
N SER A 416 -11.69 -0.57 18.10
CA SER A 416 -12.15 -1.84 17.50
C SER A 416 -12.32 -2.95 18.55
N LEU A 417 -12.59 -2.57 19.80
CA LEU A 417 -12.62 -3.50 20.93
C LEU A 417 -13.60 -4.66 20.69
N GLY A 418 -13.12 -5.89 20.82
CA GLY A 418 -13.90 -7.11 20.64
C GLY A 418 -14.14 -7.52 19.18
N GLN A 419 -13.62 -6.77 18.21
CA GLN A 419 -13.84 -7.03 16.79
C GLN A 419 -12.93 -8.14 16.24
N VAL A 420 -13.50 -9.04 15.43
CA VAL A 420 -12.81 -9.97 14.52
C VAL A 420 -13.24 -9.67 13.09
N CYS A 421 -12.55 -10.15 12.06
CA CYS A 421 -12.95 -9.94 10.67
C CYS A 421 -13.97 -11.01 10.22
N GLU A 422 -15.22 -10.60 9.93
CA GLU A 422 -16.31 -11.48 9.47
C GLU A 422 -16.11 -11.90 8.00
N PHE A 423 -15.08 -12.72 7.77
CA PHE A 423 -14.56 -13.00 6.44
C PHE A 423 -15.52 -13.77 5.52
N GLU A 424 -16.05 -14.90 5.97
CA GLU A 424 -16.90 -15.79 5.16
C GLU A 424 -18.10 -15.09 4.50
N PRO A 425 -18.93 -14.31 5.23
CA PRO A 425 -20.05 -13.63 4.60
C PRO A 425 -19.60 -12.53 3.61
N MET A 426 -18.50 -11.81 3.89
CA MET A 426 -17.93 -10.85 2.92
C MET A 426 -17.41 -11.53 1.66
N LEU A 427 -16.77 -12.70 1.79
CA LEU A 427 -16.25 -13.46 0.66
C LEU A 427 -17.37 -13.95 -0.24
N LYS A 428 -18.47 -14.42 0.36
CA LYS A 428 -19.68 -14.81 -0.37
C LYS A 428 -20.24 -13.63 -1.17
N GLU A 429 -20.47 -12.48 -0.53
CA GLU A 429 -20.95 -11.28 -1.21
C GLU A 429 -20.02 -10.86 -2.37
N TYR A 430 -18.71 -10.94 -2.16
CA TYR A 430 -17.71 -10.58 -3.16
C TYR A 430 -17.74 -11.53 -4.38
N TYR A 431 -17.82 -12.85 -4.16
CA TYR A 431 -17.92 -13.82 -5.26
C TYR A 431 -19.23 -13.69 -6.04
N GLU A 432 -20.34 -13.46 -5.35
CA GLU A 432 -21.62 -13.16 -6.00
C GLU A 432 -21.52 -11.89 -6.87
N ALA A 433 -20.93 -10.81 -6.35
CA ALA A 433 -20.73 -9.57 -7.08
C ALA A 433 -19.78 -9.70 -8.29
N ARG A 434 -18.81 -10.63 -8.21
CA ARG A 434 -17.88 -10.95 -9.30
C ARG A 434 -18.45 -11.92 -10.34
N GLY A 435 -19.53 -12.63 -10.02
CA GLY A 435 -20.00 -13.77 -10.81
C GLY A 435 -19.02 -14.95 -10.77
N TRP A 436 -18.31 -15.13 -9.66
CA TRP A 436 -17.31 -16.19 -9.49
C TRP A 436 -17.87 -17.41 -8.74
N VAL A 437 -17.37 -18.60 -9.07
CA VAL A 437 -17.75 -19.84 -8.38
C VAL A 437 -16.58 -20.34 -7.54
N GLY A 438 -16.67 -20.09 -6.24
CA GLY A 438 -15.63 -20.39 -5.26
C GLY A 438 -14.28 -19.77 -5.63
N GLY A 439 -14.30 -18.51 -6.07
CA GLY A 439 -13.11 -17.73 -6.38
C GLY A 439 -12.53 -17.93 -7.77
N VAL A 440 -13.20 -18.69 -8.65
CA VAL A 440 -12.80 -18.87 -10.05
C VAL A 440 -13.81 -18.17 -10.96
N ALA A 441 -13.32 -17.38 -11.92
CA ALA A 441 -14.14 -16.82 -12.99
C ALA A 441 -14.59 -17.94 -13.95
N PRO A 442 -15.90 -18.20 -14.11
CA PRO A 442 -16.39 -19.20 -15.04
C PRO A 442 -16.08 -18.83 -16.49
N GLU A 443 -15.95 -19.83 -17.37
CA GLU A 443 -15.68 -19.60 -18.81
C GLU A 443 -16.69 -18.62 -19.45
N ALA A 444 -17.97 -18.74 -19.11
CA ALA A 444 -19.01 -17.83 -19.59
C ALA A 444 -18.70 -16.36 -19.24
N LYS A 445 -18.20 -16.10 -18.02
CA LYS A 445 -17.80 -14.75 -17.58
C LYS A 445 -16.56 -14.26 -18.32
N LEU A 446 -15.59 -15.14 -18.56
CA LEU A 446 -14.39 -14.81 -19.35
C LEU A 446 -14.75 -14.46 -20.79
N ARG A 447 -15.68 -15.18 -21.42
CA ARG A 447 -16.20 -14.88 -22.76
C ARG A 447 -17.02 -13.58 -22.80
N GLU A 448 -17.89 -13.36 -21.82
CA GLU A 448 -18.64 -12.10 -21.65
C GLU A 448 -17.71 -10.88 -21.61
N LEU A 449 -16.56 -11.01 -20.95
CA LEU A 449 -15.56 -9.97 -20.85
C LEU A 449 -14.58 -9.93 -22.03
N GLY A 450 -14.66 -10.87 -22.98
CA GLY A 450 -13.78 -10.93 -24.16
C GLY A 450 -12.34 -11.35 -23.83
N ILE A 451 -12.16 -12.21 -22.83
CA ILE A 451 -10.86 -12.76 -22.42
C ILE A 451 -10.55 -14.09 -23.14
N LEU A 452 -11.60 -14.85 -23.51
CA LEU A 452 -11.55 -16.15 -24.19
C LEU A 452 -12.39 -16.19 -25.48
#